data_AF-A0A5S9MD19-F1
#
_entry.id   AF-A0A5S9MD19-F1
#
_cell.length_a   1.000
_cell.length_b   1.000
_cell.length_c   1.000
_cell.angle_alpha   90.00
_cell.angle_beta   90.00
_cell.angle_gamma   90.00
#
_symmetry.space_group_name_H-M   'P 1'
#
loop_
_entity.id
_entity.type
_entity.pdbx_description
1 polymer ?
#
loop_
_entity_poly.entity_id
_entity_poly.type
_entity_poly.pdbx_seq_one_letter_code
_entity_poly.pdbx_strand_id
1 'polypeptide(L)'
;MLGGDGNKYIHQAKRMGADVYVTGDLYFHVAHDAMMLGLNVVDPGHYAEKIMKEGVKAKLQSLCADKKYDVQLFVSESNTNPFQFM
;
A
#
# COMPACT_ATOMS: atom_id res chain seq x y z
N MET A 1 -2.01 -4.46 -7.55
CA MET A 1 -1.64 -3.39 -6.61
C MET A 1 -0.75 -3.96 -5.54
N LEU A 2 0.23 -3.21 -5.07
CA LEU A 2 1.13 -3.57 -3.97
C LEU A 2 1.37 -2.32 -3.12
N GLY A 3 1.15 -2.41 -1.80
CA GLY A 3 1.42 -1.30 -0.88
C GLY A 3 2.93 -1.11 -0.68
N GLY A 4 3.33 0.11 -0.32
CA GLY A 4 4.73 0.45 -0.08
C GLY A 4 5.59 0.43 -1.34
N ASP A 5 6.88 0.12 -1.19
CA ASP A 5 7.84 0.03 -2.30
C ASP A 5 7.62 -1.24 -3.13
N GLY A 6 7.04 -1.05 -4.31
CA GLY A 6 6.77 -2.11 -5.28
C GLY A 6 7.58 -2.03 -6.57
N ASN A 7 8.68 -1.29 -6.60
CA ASN A 7 9.53 -1.12 -7.78
C ASN A 7 9.96 -2.46 -8.39
N LYS A 8 10.28 -3.44 -7.54
CA LYS A 8 10.77 -4.77 -7.96
C LYS A 8 9.76 -5.61 -8.75
N TYR A 9 8.49 -5.21 -8.75
CA TYR A 9 7.39 -6.05 -9.24
C TYR A 9 6.73 -5.51 -10.53
N ILE A 10 7.25 -4.44 -11.15
CA ILE A 10 6.67 -3.87 -12.38
C ILE A 10 6.60 -4.89 -13.54
N HIS A 11 7.62 -5.72 -13.70
CA HIS A 11 7.63 -6.77 -14.73
C HIS A 11 6.63 -7.88 -14.43
N GLN A 12 6.46 -8.23 -13.15
CA GLN A 12 5.48 -9.23 -12.75
C GLN A 12 4.06 -8.72 -12.99
N ALA A 13 3.78 -7.47 -12.60
CA ALA A 13 2.49 -6.83 -12.87
C ALA A 13 2.16 -6.84 -14.37
N LYS A 14 3.10 -6.47 -15.24
CA LYS A 14 2.89 -6.52 -16.69
C LYS A 14 2.65 -7.94 -17.21
N ARG A 15 3.45 -8.93 -16.77
CA ARG A 15 3.28 -10.34 -17.18
C ARG A 15 1.93 -10.91 -16.76
N MET A 16 1.38 -10.45 -15.63
CA MET A 16 0.03 -10.83 -15.17
C MET A 16 -1.09 -10.13 -15.93
N GLY A 17 -0.78 -9.29 -16.93
CA GLY A 17 -1.76 -8.60 -17.75
C GLY A 17 -2.33 -7.33 -17.11
N ALA A 18 -1.63 -6.71 -16.16
CA ALA A 18 -2.11 -5.46 -15.57
C ALA A 18 -2.11 -4.32 -16.60
N ASP A 19 -3.24 -3.62 -16.71
CA ASP A 19 -3.37 -2.37 -17.47
C ASP A 19 -2.72 -1.19 -16.72
N VAL A 20 -2.80 -1.22 -15.38
CA VAL A 20 -2.24 -0.22 -14.48
C VAL A 20 -1.72 -0.87 -13.20
N TYR A 21 -0.58 -0.40 -12.69
CA TYR A 21 0.03 -0.84 -11.45
C TYR A 21 0.07 0.28 -10.42
N VAL A 22 -0.64 0.07 -9.30
CA VAL A 22 -0.67 0.99 -8.16
C VAL A 22 0.35 0.53 -7.12
N THR A 23 1.33 1.38 -6.80
CA THR A 23 2.40 1.13 -5.82
C THR A 23 2.96 2.43 -5.26
N GLY A 24 3.55 2.41 -4.07
CA GLY A 24 4.30 3.55 -3.53
C GLY A 24 5.77 3.57 -3.95
N ASP A 25 6.44 4.69 -3.65
CA ASP A 25 7.88 4.92 -3.73
C ASP A 25 8.50 4.66 -5.11
N LEU A 26 7.80 5.02 -6.19
CA LEU A 26 8.26 4.74 -7.53
C LEU A 26 9.54 5.53 -7.88
N TYR A 27 10.61 4.81 -8.20
CA TYR A 27 11.88 5.43 -8.60
C TYR A 27 11.81 5.95 -10.03
N PHE A 28 12.53 7.04 -10.29
CA PHE A 28 12.57 7.70 -11.60
C PHE A 28 12.88 6.74 -12.76
N HIS A 29 13.95 5.94 -12.64
CA HIS A 29 14.32 4.99 -13.70
C HIS A 29 13.36 3.82 -13.81
N VAL A 30 12.72 3.40 -12.72
CA VAL A 30 11.71 2.34 -12.74
C VAL A 30 10.43 2.84 -13.42
N ALA A 31 10.09 4.13 -13.30
CA ALA A 31 9.02 4.75 -14.07
C ALA A 31 9.32 4.73 -15.57
N HIS A 32 10.56 5.01 -15.99
CA HIS A 32 10.98 4.86 -17.38
C HIS A 32 10.87 3.41 -17.87
N ASP A 33 11.30 2.44 -17.07
CA ASP A 33 11.14 1.01 -17.39
C ASP A 33 9.66 0.65 -17.57
N ALA A 34 8.78 1.13 -16.68
CA ALA A 34 7.33 0.92 -16.79
C ALA A 34 6.76 1.53 -18.09
N MET A 35 7.22 2.71 -18.50
CA MET A 35 6.86 3.30 -19.80
C MET A 35 7.30 2.42 -20.97
N MET A 36 8.54 1.90 -20.95
CA MET A 36 9.05 1.00 -21.99
C MET A 36 8.28 -0.32 -22.06
N LEU A 37 7.78 -0.80 -20.92
CA LEU A 37 6.90 -1.98 -20.84
C LEU A 37 5.46 -1.70 -21.31
N GLY A 38 5.09 -0.44 -21.57
CA GLY A 38 3.71 -0.04 -21.79
C GLY A 38 2.82 -0.41 -20.60
N LEU A 39 3.30 -0.20 -19.38
CA LEU A 39 2.58 -0.40 -18.14
C LEU A 39 2.27 0.97 -17.52
N ASN A 40 1.00 1.30 -17.35
CA ASN A 40 0.62 2.51 -16.62
C ASN A 40 0.91 2.31 -15.13
N VAL A 41 1.32 3.38 -14.45
CA VAL A 41 1.64 3.35 -13.02
C VAL A 41 0.95 4.50 -12.30
N VAL A 42 0.51 4.26 -11.06
CA VAL A 42 -0.04 5.28 -10.16
C VAL A 42 0.67 5.16 -8.83
N ASP A 43 1.28 6.27 -8.39
CA ASP A 43 1.96 6.36 -7.10
C ASP A 43 1.17 7.25 -6.13
N PRO A 44 0.37 6.67 -5.21
CA PRO A 44 -0.33 7.42 -4.16
C PRO A 44 0.56 7.69 -2.93
N GLY A 45 1.85 7.35 -2.99
CA GLY A 45 2.80 7.35 -1.89
C GLY A 45 2.71 6.10 -1.01
N HIS A 46 3.83 5.72 -0.39
CA HIS A 46 3.90 4.62 0.58
C HIS A 46 2.88 4.80 1.72
N TYR A 47 2.61 6.05 2.12
CA TYR A 47 1.68 6.36 3.21
C TYR A 47 0.24 5.90 2.96
N ALA A 48 -0.13 5.55 1.72
CA ALA A 48 -1.42 4.93 1.40
C ALA A 48 -1.67 3.64 2.22
N GLU A 49 -0.62 2.95 2.66
CA GLU A 49 -0.73 1.76 3.51
C GLU A 49 -1.43 2.00 4.84
N LYS A 50 -1.56 3.26 5.30
CA LYS A 50 -2.24 3.64 6.57
C LYS A 50 -3.63 3.04 6.76
N ILE A 51 -4.30 2.63 5.67
CA ILE A 51 -5.57 1.91 5.69
C ILE A 51 -5.50 0.61 6.52
N MET A 52 -4.30 0.02 6.65
CA MET A 52 -4.07 -1.19 7.45
C MET A 52 -4.40 -0.98 8.94
N LYS A 53 -4.30 0.24 9.49
CA LYS A 53 -4.53 0.50 10.91
C LYS A 53 -5.95 0.09 11.31
N GLU A 54 -6.95 0.55 10.56
CA GLU A 54 -8.35 0.22 10.80
C GLU A 54 -8.65 -1.25 10.47
N GLY A 55 -8.10 -1.76 9.36
CA GLY A 55 -8.30 -3.15 8.96
C GLY A 55 -7.76 -4.16 9.98
N VAL A 56 -6.56 -3.91 10.52
CA VAL A 56 -5.94 -4.75 11.56
C VAL A 56 -6.69 -4.63 12.87
N LYS A 57 -7.11 -3.42 13.28
CA LYS A 57 -7.95 -3.26 14.48
C LYS A 57 -9.23 -4.08 14.37
N ALA A 58 -9.96 -3.96 13.25
CA ALA A 58 -11.20 -4.73 13.05
C ALA A 58 -10.95 -6.25 13.11
N LYS A 59 -9.85 -6.72 12.48
CA LYS A 59 -9.47 -8.14 12.52
C LYS A 59 -9.12 -8.62 13.93
N LEU A 60 -8.32 -7.85 14.66
CA LEU A 60 -7.94 -8.18 16.03
C LEU A 60 -9.13 -8.11 16.99
N GLN A 61 -10.02 -7.14 16.82
CA GLN A 61 -11.25 -7.04 17.61
C GLN A 61 -12.10 -8.31 17.47
N SER A 62 -12.31 -8.79 16.24
CA SER A 62 -13.01 -10.07 16.01
C SER A 62 -12.31 -11.24 16.69
N LEU A 63 -10.98 -11.37 16.54
CA LEU A 63 -10.22 -12.48 17.13
C LEU A 63 -10.22 -12.45 18.67
N CYS A 64 -10.18 -11.27 19.27
CA CYS A 64 -10.26 -11.09 20.72
C CYS A 64 -11.66 -11.43 21.24
N ALA A 65 -12.72 -11.00 20.53
CA ALA A 65 -14.10 -11.33 20.87
C ALA A 65 -14.33 -12.85 20.84
N ASP A 66 -13.87 -13.54 19.80
CA ASP A 66 -14.01 -15.00 19.65
C ASP A 66 -13.33 -15.77 20.81
N LYS A 67 -12.21 -15.25 21.31
CA LYS A 67 -11.43 -15.83 22.41
C LYS A 67 -11.84 -15.31 23.79
N LYS A 68 -12.83 -14.40 23.87
CA LYS A 68 -13.26 -13.74 25.10
C LYS A 68 -12.12 -13.01 25.82
N TYR A 69 -11.18 -12.45 25.06
CA TYR A 69 -10.15 -11.59 25.62
C TYR A 69 -10.70 -10.20 25.87
N ASP A 70 -10.55 -9.72 27.10
CA ASP A 70 -10.88 -8.35 27.48
C ASP A 70 -9.68 -7.44 27.21
N VAL A 71 -9.62 -6.91 25.99
CA VAL A 71 -8.54 -6.00 25.56
C VAL A 71 -9.13 -4.83 24.76
N GLN A 72 -8.56 -3.65 24.97
CA GLN A 72 -8.90 -2.46 24.20
C GLN A 72 -7.89 -2.27 23.07
N LEU A 73 -8.39 -2.00 21.87
CA LEU A 73 -7.58 -1.82 20.66
C LEU A 73 -7.76 -0.41 20.11
N PHE A 74 -6.65 0.28 19.91
CA PHE A 74 -6.61 1.67 19.45
C PHE A 74 -5.91 1.79 18.11
N VAL A 75 -6.37 2.73 17.29
CA VAL A 75 -5.70 3.13 16.05
C VAL A 75 -5.01 4.46 16.29
N SER A 76 -3.74 4.56 15.89
CA SER A 76 -3.04 5.84 15.92
C SER A 76 -3.70 6.83 14.96
N GLU A 77 -4.08 8.02 15.45
CA GLU A 77 -4.66 9.10 14.64
C GLU A 77 -3.60 10.04 14.04
N SER A 78 -2.35 9.94 14.51
CA SER A 78 -1.25 10.77 14.05
C SER A 78 -1.03 10.61 12.54
N ASN A 79 -0.93 11.75 11.84
CA ASN A 79 -0.47 11.77 10.46
C ASN A 79 1.05 11.62 10.43
N THR A 80 1.52 10.52 9.85
CA THR A 80 2.95 10.23 9.69
C THR A 80 3.38 10.28 8.23
N ASN A 81 2.62 10.96 7.37
CA ASN A 81 3.03 11.25 6.01
C ASN A 81 4.11 12.34 6.02
N PRO A 82 5.34 12.07 5.56
CA PRO A 82 6.36 13.10 5.47
C PRO A 82 6.15 14.05 4.28
N PHE A 83 5.30 13.68 3.31
CA PHE A 83 5.11 14.44 2.07
C PHE A 83 3.82 15.25 2.08
N GLN A 84 3.92 16.50 1.60
CA GLN A 84 2.80 17.38 1.31
C GLN A 84 2.92 17.85 -0.15
N PHE A 85 1.91 17.57 -0.95
CA PHE A 85 1.82 18.03 -2.34
C PHE A 85 1.30 19.48 -2.35
N MET A 86 1.87 20.33 -3.22
CA MET A 86 1.53 21.76 -3.35
C MET A 86 0.88 22.07 -4.70
#